data_AF-A0A7J3A8A7-F1
#
_entry.id   AF-A0A7J3A8A7-F1
#
_cell.length_a   1.000
_cell.length_b   1.000
_cell.length_c   1.000
_cell.angle_alpha   90.00
_cell.angle_beta   90.00
_cell.angle_gamma   90.00
#
_symmetry.space_group_name_H-M   'P 1'
#
loop_
_entity.id
_entity.type
_entity.pdbx_description
1 polymer ?
#
loop_
_entity_poly.entity_id
_entity_poly.type
_entity_poly.pdbx_seq_one_letter_code
_entity_poly.pdbx_strand_id
1 'polypeptide(L)' 'MSRRSIRSFIHEKISMEEFRKILDAARLAPSGSNLQGWRFIIITDQRILS' A
#
# COMPACT_ATOMS: atom_id res chain seq x y z
N MET A 1 -5.43 19.45 7.89
CA MET A 1 -6.31 18.33 8.29
C MET A 1 -7.31 18.06 7.17
N SER A 2 -7.13 17.01 6.37
CA SER A 2 -8.01 16.71 5.22
C SER A 2 -8.26 15.22 5.00
N ARG A 3 -7.83 14.36 5.93
CA ARG A 3 -7.93 12.90 5.79
C ARG A 3 -9.38 12.42 5.98
N ARG A 4 -9.89 11.66 5.02
CA ARG A 4 -11.17 10.92 5.09
C ARG A 4 -11.02 9.55 4.40
N SER A 5 -11.89 8.59 4.73
CA SER A 5 -11.92 7.29 4.05
C SER A 5 -12.66 7.41 2.71
N ILE A 6 -12.05 6.90 1.63
CA ILE A 6 -12.65 6.79 0.30
C ILE A 6 -13.15 5.36 0.10
N ARG A 7 -14.36 5.21 -0.47
CA ARG A 7 -15.02 3.90 -0.69
C ARG A 7 -15.51 3.71 -2.13
N SER A 8 -15.21 4.66 -3.01
CA SER A 8 -15.51 4.60 -4.45
C SER A 8 -14.25 4.99 -5.20
N PHE A 9 -13.79 4.13 -6.10
CA PHE A 9 -12.54 4.30 -6.83
C PHE A 9 -12.80 4.21 -8.34
N ILE A 10 -11.94 4.85 -9.12
CA ILE A 10 -11.93 4.70 -10.58
C ILE A 10 -11.26 3.37 -10.96
N HIS A 11 -11.52 2.88 -12.17
CA HIS A 11 -10.96 1.62 -12.69
C HIS A 11 -9.53 1.77 -13.25
N GLU A 12 -8.83 2.82 -12.83
CA GLU A 12 -7.46 3.10 -13.27
C GLU A 12 -6.46 2.38 -12.37
N LYS A 13 -5.45 1.77 -12.99
CA LYS A 13 -4.35 1.14 -12.26
C LYS A 13 -3.36 2.22 -11.84
N ILE A 14 -2.92 2.17 -10.60
CA ILE A 14 -1.81 3.01 -10.16
C ILE A 14 -0.49 2.49 -10.77
N SER A 15 0.44 3.41 -10.99
CA SER A 15 1.76 3.08 -11.53
C SER A 15 2.62 2.31 -10.52
N MET A 16 3.62 1.58 -11.01
CA MET A 16 4.58 0.91 -10.13
C MET A 16 5.40 1.88 -9.27
N GLU A 17 5.63 3.09 -9.76
CA GLU A 17 6.32 4.14 -9.01
C GLU A 17 5.49 4.60 -7.80
N GLU A 18 4.19 4.80 -7.97
CA GLU A 18 3.27 5.14 -6.87
C GLU A 18 3.18 4.01 -5.84
N PHE A 19 3.10 2.75 -6.30
CA PHE A 19 3.20 1.59 -5.40
C PHE A 19 4.48 1.64 -4.57
N ARG A 20 5.63 1.92 -5.21
CA ARG A 20 6.94 1.99 -4.54
C ARG A 20 6.95 3.06 -3.46
N LYS A 21 6.44 4.26 -3.76
CA LYS A 21 6.36 5.38 -2.80
C LYS A 21 5.55 5.01 -1.55
N ILE A 22 4.43 4.32 -1.71
CA ILE A 22 3.58 3.86 -0.60
C ILE A 22 4.34 2.83 0.26
N LEU A 23 5.00 1.87 -0.38
CA LEU A 23 5.75 0.82 0.32
C LEU A 23 6.99 1.34 1.03
N ASP A 24 7.69 2.31 0.44
CA ASP A 24 8.82 2.96 1.07
C ASP A 24 8.39 3.72 2.33
N ALA A 25 7.26 4.43 2.29
CA ALA A 25 6.69 5.07 3.46
C ALA A 25 6.36 4.04 4.57
N ALA A 26 5.80 2.89 4.20
CA ALA A 26 5.48 1.83 5.15
C ALA A 26 6.72 1.16 5.75
N ARG A 27 7.74 0.85 4.94
CA ARG A 27 8.97 0.17 5.36
C ARG A 27 9.89 1.06 6.19
N LEU A 28 9.93 2.36 5.89
CA LEU A 28 10.76 3.35 6.60
C LEU A 28 10.15 3.81 7.93
N ALA A 29 8.92 3.38 8.24
CA ALA A 29 8.33 3.66 9.55
C ALA A 29 9.20 3.08 10.68
N PRO A 30 9.26 3.72 11.85
CA PRO A 30 9.94 3.15 12.99
C PRO A 30 9.26 1.83 13.41
N SER A 31 10.05 0.82 13.73
CA SER A 31 9.57 -0.45 14.31
C SER A 31 10.22 -0.72 15.66
N GLY A 32 9.47 -1.40 16.54
CA GLY A 32 9.98 -1.86 17.83
C GLY A 32 11.23 -2.70 17.64
N SER A 33 12.33 -2.30 18.28
CA SER A 33 13.65 -2.93 18.18
C SER A 33 14.14 -3.15 16.73
N ASN A 34 13.69 -2.31 15.79
CA ASN A 34 13.96 -2.47 14.35
C ASN A 34 13.57 -3.84 13.77
N LEU A 35 12.61 -4.54 14.37
CA LEU A 35 12.23 -5.90 13.96
C LEU A 35 11.54 -5.94 12.60
N GLN A 36 10.99 -4.81 12.12
CA GLN A 36 10.31 -4.71 10.84
C GLN A 36 9.30 -5.85 10.63
N GLY A 37 8.51 -6.15 11.67
CA GLY A 37 7.60 -7.31 11.73
C GLY A 37 6.39 -7.26 10.79
N TRP A 38 6.43 -6.40 9.78
CA TRP A 38 5.40 -6.25 8.76
C TRP A 38 5.74 -7.06 7.51
N ARG A 39 4.71 -7.64 6.89
CA ARG A 39 4.77 -8.22 5.54
C ARG A 39 3.67 -7.60 4.70
N PHE A 40 4.04 -7.17 3.50
CA PHE A 40 3.12 -6.58 2.53
C PHE A 40 2.99 -7.54 1.34
N ILE A 41 1.76 -7.80 0.92
CA ILE A 41 1.45 -8.57 -0.29
C ILE A 41 0.72 -7.62 -1.23
N ILE A 42 1.22 -7.48 -2.45
CA ILE A 42 0.62 -6.63 -3.49
C ILE A 42 -0.19 -7.54 -4.40
N ILE A 43 -1.50 -7.28 -4.49
CA ILE A 43 -2.40 -8.02 -5.38
C ILE A 43 -2.73 -7.10 -6.55
N THR A 44 -2.23 -7.45 -7.74
CA THR A 44 -2.50 -6.74 -9.00
C THR A 44 -3.33 -7.57 -9.98
N ASP A 45 -3.43 -8.87 -9.74
CA ASP A 45 -4.24 -9.79 -10.54
C ASP A 45 -5.67 -9.83 -9.97
N GLN A 46 -6.62 -9.36 -10.77
CA GLN A 46 -8.03 -9.30 -10.39
C GLN A 46 -8.61 -10.70 -10.12
N ARG A 47 -8.05 -11.76 -10.70
CA ARG A 47 -8.51 -13.14 -10.49
C ARG A 47 -8.27 -13.63 -9.06
N ILE A 48 -7.40 -12.97 -8.29
CA ILE A 48 -7.16 -13.29 -6.89
C ILE A 48 -8.29 -12.73 -5.99
N LEU A 49 -9.06 -11.75 -6.48
CA LEU A 49 -10.09 -11.05 -5.72
C LEU A 49 -11.52 -11.57 -5.99
N SER A 50 -11.67 -12.50 -6.92
CA SER A 50 -12.93 -13.20 -7.26
C SER A 50 -13.10 -14.45 -6.41
#